data_AF-A0A838S7Y5-F1
#
_entry.id   AF-A0A838S7Y5-F1
#
_cell.length_a   1.000
_cell.length_b   1.000
_cell.length_c   1.000
_cell.angle_alpha   90.00
_cell.angle_beta   90.00
_cell.angle_gamma   90.00
#
_symmetry.space_group_name_H-M   'P 1'
#
loop_
_entity.id
_entity.type
_entity.pdbx_description
1 polymer ?
#
loop_
_entity_poly.entity_id
_entity_poly.type
_entity_poly.pdbx_seq_one_letter_code
_entity_poly.pdbx_strand_id
1 'polypeptide(L)'
;MITDVERDTDVRDHGNPAPPVGSSALISARFPARSPAAGWPATRQGREQVFDRLTRAPFLLGSAGAQKERRRGLGALLDWLGAQPGESWQDRWLASGADTAGADWRRIPAQWLRAAGRPQGQTALLGAALTVAICADVIRPSTAWFVRAVPRGGALARGMAQARDVEGFTRLRQVCDQDGHLPAAAGRHTLHRAAVVLGANGGTIAEVTVGDVLELLDAESDAHRSPMAHGTAFYRALHQAGILPPDAPTRLGELRSAGQRTPAELIDRFDLACRPVRDLL
;
A
#
# COMPACT_ATOMS: atom_id res chain seq x y z
N MET A 1 -66.39 -25.56 14.90
CA MET A 1 -66.18 -25.20 16.33
C MET A 1 -64.95 -25.96 16.78
N ILE A 2 -63.72 -25.49 16.56
CA ILE A 2 -63.08 -24.25 17.06
C ILE A 2 -63.11 -24.21 18.58
N THR A 3 -62.00 -24.60 19.22
CA THR A 3 -61.10 -23.72 20.00
C THR A 3 -59.94 -24.58 20.51
N ASP A 4 -58.74 -24.40 19.96
CA ASP A 4 -57.49 -24.80 20.61
C ASP A 4 -56.70 -23.53 20.91
N VAL A 5 -56.09 -23.51 22.08
CA VAL A 5 -55.60 -22.34 22.80
C VAL A 5 -54.23 -21.95 22.26
N GLU A 6 -54.17 -20.84 21.52
CA GLU A 6 -52.93 -20.23 21.05
C GLU A 6 -52.24 -19.55 22.24
N ARG A 7 -51.14 -20.15 22.73
CA ARG A 7 -50.21 -19.49 23.65
C ARG A 7 -49.40 -18.47 22.85
N ASP A 8 -49.76 -17.21 23.04
CA ASP A 8 -48.98 -16.05 22.62
C ASP A 8 -47.70 -16.00 23.48
N THR A 9 -46.59 -16.51 22.95
CA THR A 9 -45.25 -16.24 23.50
C THR A 9 -44.71 -15.00 22.80
N ASP A 10 -44.85 -13.87 23.50
CA ASP A 10 -44.18 -12.60 23.28
C ASP A 10 -42.65 -12.81 23.19
N VAL A 11 -42.15 -12.99 21.97
CA VAL A 11 -40.71 -12.98 21.67
C VAL A 11 -40.27 -11.53 21.75
N ARG A 12 -39.81 -11.14 22.94
CA ARG A 12 -39.09 -9.89 23.15
C ARG A 12 -37.87 -9.88 22.24
N ASP A 13 -37.96 -9.07 21.20
CA ASP A 13 -36.87 -8.68 20.32
C ASP A 13 -35.82 -7.94 21.18
N HIS A 14 -34.86 -8.69 21.71
CA HIS A 14 -33.66 -8.14 22.32
C HIS A 14 -32.75 -7.69 21.18
N GLY A 15 -33.05 -6.50 20.66
CA GLY A 15 -32.19 -5.78 19.74
C GLY A 15 -30.77 -5.78 20.27
N ASN A 16 -29.92 -6.55 19.61
CA ASN A 16 -28.51 -6.67 19.94
C ASN A 16 -27.88 -5.28 19.78
N PRO A 17 -27.24 -4.70 20.81
CA PRO A 17 -26.61 -3.40 20.68
C PRO A 17 -25.50 -3.48 19.63
N ALA A 18 -25.48 -2.49 18.72
CA ALA A 18 -24.41 -2.32 17.76
C ALA A 18 -23.05 -2.24 18.48
N PRO A 19 -21.98 -2.84 17.93
CA PRO A 19 -20.67 -2.86 18.58
C PRO A 19 -20.09 -1.44 18.73
N PRO A 20 -19.27 -1.17 19.76
CA PRO A 20 -18.75 0.17 20.03
C PRO A 20 -17.70 0.58 18.99
N VAL A 21 -18.06 1.52 18.11
CA VAL A 21 -17.23 2.09 17.03
C VAL A 21 -16.15 3.08 17.54
N GLY A 22 -15.92 3.16 18.86
CA GLY A 22 -15.33 4.33 19.50
C GLY A 22 -13.84 4.59 19.22
N SER A 23 -12.96 3.61 19.43
CA SER A 23 -11.55 3.96 19.65
C SER A 23 -10.66 4.01 18.41
N SER A 24 -10.90 3.13 17.42
CA SER A 24 -10.17 3.19 16.15
C SER A 24 -10.52 4.46 15.37
N ALA A 25 -11.80 4.86 15.41
CA ALA A 25 -12.29 6.10 14.83
C ALA A 25 -11.69 7.33 15.51
N LEU A 26 -11.54 7.34 16.84
CA LEU A 26 -10.93 8.44 17.59
C LEU A 26 -9.42 8.59 17.29
N ILE A 27 -8.67 7.50 17.20
CA ILE A 27 -7.24 7.53 16.80
C ILE A 27 -7.10 8.03 15.36
N SER A 28 -7.94 7.54 14.45
CA SER A 28 -7.94 7.97 13.04
C SER A 28 -8.33 9.44 12.88
N ALA A 29 -9.23 9.95 13.73
CA ALA A 29 -9.59 11.37 13.74
C ALA A 29 -8.46 12.26 14.29
N ARG A 30 -7.71 11.78 15.29
CA ARG A 30 -6.56 12.52 15.86
C ARG A 30 -5.35 12.51 14.95
N PHE A 31 -5.12 11.41 14.26
CA PHE A 31 -3.98 11.22 13.36
C PHE A 31 -4.45 10.73 11.98
N PRO A 32 -5.08 11.61 11.17
CA PRO A 32 -5.60 11.21 9.88
C PRO A 32 -4.48 10.84 8.91
N ALA A 33 -4.71 9.82 8.08
CA ALA A 33 -3.87 9.54 6.93
C ALA A 33 -3.96 10.68 5.91
N ARG A 34 -2.91 10.87 5.12
CA ARG A 34 -2.93 11.90 4.08
C ARG A 34 -3.97 11.56 3.02
N SER A 35 -4.78 12.56 2.65
CA SER A 35 -5.72 12.37 1.55
C SER A 35 -4.97 12.25 0.22
N PRO A 36 -5.32 11.26 -0.63
CA PRO A 36 -4.74 11.15 -1.96
C PRO A 36 -4.97 12.45 -2.75
N ALA A 37 -3.91 13.01 -3.32
CA ALA A 37 -4.03 14.19 -4.17
C ALA A 37 -4.81 13.86 -5.45
N ALA A 38 -5.83 14.66 -5.78
CA ALA A 38 -6.61 14.50 -7.02
C ALA A 38 -5.78 14.75 -8.30
N GLY A 39 -4.60 15.34 -8.18
CA GLY A 39 -3.65 15.52 -9.28
C GLY A 39 -2.38 16.24 -8.83
N TRP A 40 -1.30 16.05 -9.59
CA TRP A 40 0.00 16.69 -9.35
C TRP A 40 0.75 16.87 -10.68
N PRO A 41 1.79 17.74 -10.75
CA PRO A 41 2.40 18.11 -12.03
C PRO A 41 2.91 16.92 -12.86
N ALA A 42 3.57 15.96 -12.21
CA ALA A 42 4.18 14.82 -12.88
C ALA A 42 3.16 13.89 -13.58
N THR A 43 1.95 13.74 -13.03
CA THR A 43 0.91 12.92 -13.66
C THR A 43 0.23 13.59 -14.87
N ARG A 44 0.41 14.89 -15.05
CA ARG A 44 -0.15 15.66 -16.19
C ARG A 44 0.85 15.87 -17.34
N GLN A 45 2.08 15.40 -17.21
CA GLN A 45 3.11 15.56 -18.24
C GLN A 45 2.76 14.78 -19.52
N GLY A 46 3.14 15.31 -20.68
CA GLY A 46 2.94 14.61 -21.95
C GLY A 46 3.78 13.32 -22.07
N ARG A 47 3.37 12.42 -22.96
CA ARG A 47 4.05 11.11 -23.19
C ARG A 47 5.55 11.24 -23.41
N GLU A 48 5.97 12.08 -24.35
CA GLU A 48 7.39 12.27 -24.66
C GLU A 48 8.16 12.86 -23.47
N GLN A 49 7.57 13.83 -22.76
CA GLN A 49 8.20 14.43 -21.58
C GLN A 49 8.42 13.39 -20.47
N VAL A 50 7.43 12.53 -20.22
CA VAL A 50 7.57 11.43 -19.26
C VAL A 50 8.64 10.45 -19.74
N PHE A 51 8.58 9.99 -20.99
CA PHE A 51 9.55 9.05 -21.53
C PHE A 51 10.99 9.57 -21.41
N ASP A 52 11.22 10.82 -21.79
CA ASP A 52 12.50 11.51 -21.69
C ASP A 52 12.99 11.60 -20.24
N ARG A 53 12.11 11.95 -19.31
CA ARG A 53 12.43 12.03 -17.88
C ARG A 53 12.81 10.66 -17.31
N LEU A 54 12.06 9.61 -17.64
CA LEU A 54 12.27 8.26 -17.12
C LEU A 54 13.47 7.53 -17.74
N THR A 55 14.11 8.12 -18.75
CA THR A 55 15.30 7.59 -19.42
C THR A 55 16.57 8.39 -19.13
N ARG A 56 16.50 9.35 -18.19
CA ARG A 56 17.63 10.15 -17.68
C ARG A 56 17.92 9.82 -16.22
N ALA A 57 18.98 10.41 -15.65
CA ALA A 57 19.26 10.31 -14.23
C ALA A 57 18.06 10.84 -13.42
N PRO A 58 17.71 10.23 -12.26
CA PRO A 58 18.42 9.14 -11.57
C PRO A 58 18.05 7.73 -12.07
N PHE A 59 17.24 7.59 -13.12
CA PHE A 59 16.78 6.31 -13.66
C PHE A 59 17.72 5.71 -14.70
N LEU A 60 19.01 6.01 -14.68
CA LEU A 60 19.97 5.35 -15.56
C LEU A 60 20.39 3.99 -14.99
N LEU A 61 20.50 2.98 -15.85
CA LEU A 61 21.19 1.72 -15.59
C LEU A 61 22.60 1.78 -16.16
N GLY A 62 23.52 1.08 -15.49
CA GLY A 62 24.94 1.05 -15.85
C GLY A 62 25.29 0.23 -17.09
N SER A 63 24.34 -0.49 -17.70
CA SER A 63 24.59 -1.27 -18.93
C SER A 63 23.70 -0.86 -20.08
N ALA A 64 24.28 -0.77 -21.28
CA ALA A 64 23.55 -0.38 -22.51
C ALA A 64 22.40 -1.35 -22.83
N GLY A 65 22.61 -2.66 -22.62
CA GLY A 65 21.58 -3.68 -22.81
C GLY A 65 20.38 -3.48 -21.87
N ALA A 66 20.64 -3.28 -20.57
CA ALA A 66 19.56 -3.05 -19.60
C ALA A 66 18.85 -1.72 -19.86
N GLN A 67 19.58 -0.70 -20.33
CA GLN A 67 18.97 0.57 -20.75
C GLN A 67 18.06 0.42 -21.97
N LYS A 68 18.45 -0.38 -22.96
CA LYS A 68 17.59 -0.68 -24.11
C LYS A 68 16.30 -1.36 -23.66
N GLU A 69 16.39 -2.35 -22.78
CA GLU A 69 15.21 -3.03 -22.22
C GLU A 69 14.34 -2.09 -21.37
N ARG A 70 14.94 -1.17 -20.59
CA ARG A 70 14.22 -0.12 -19.88
C ARG A 70 13.43 0.78 -20.83
N ARG A 71 14.06 1.29 -21.89
CA ARG A 71 13.39 2.15 -22.89
C ARG A 71 12.23 1.40 -23.56
N ARG A 72 12.41 0.12 -23.90
CA ARG A 72 11.34 -0.72 -24.47
C ARG A 72 10.18 -0.90 -23.48
N GLY A 73 10.46 -1.23 -22.23
CA GLY A 73 9.44 -1.39 -21.19
C GLY A 73 8.67 -0.10 -20.90
N LEU A 74 9.37 1.03 -20.83
CA LEU A 74 8.75 2.35 -20.64
C LEU A 74 7.87 2.73 -21.82
N GLY A 75 8.32 2.51 -23.06
CA GLY A 75 7.50 2.75 -24.25
C GLY A 75 6.21 1.93 -24.21
N ALA A 76 6.31 0.63 -23.95
CA ALA A 76 5.14 -0.25 -23.84
C ALA A 76 4.20 0.15 -22.69
N LEU A 77 4.73 0.57 -21.54
CA LEU A 77 3.93 1.04 -20.41
C LEU A 77 3.14 2.31 -20.77
N LEU A 78 3.81 3.29 -21.35
CA LEU A 78 3.18 4.57 -21.70
C LEU A 78 2.19 4.43 -22.85
N ASP A 79 2.43 3.53 -23.81
CA ASP A 79 1.48 3.22 -24.87
C ASP A 79 0.22 2.53 -24.31
N TRP A 80 0.40 1.56 -23.40
CA TRP A 80 -0.73 0.89 -22.75
C TRP A 80 -1.56 1.85 -21.89
N LEU A 81 -0.91 2.65 -21.03
CA LEU A 81 -1.59 3.66 -20.22
C LEU A 81 -2.23 4.73 -21.12
N GLY A 82 -1.58 5.12 -22.22
CA GLY A 82 -2.10 6.09 -23.17
C GLY A 82 -3.35 5.65 -23.92
N ALA A 83 -3.60 4.33 -23.98
CA ALA A 83 -4.82 3.76 -24.54
C ALA A 83 -6.00 3.72 -23.55
N GLN A 84 -5.79 4.08 -22.28
CA GLN A 84 -6.85 4.15 -21.27
C GLN A 84 -7.52 5.54 -21.30
N PRO A 85 -8.81 5.66 -20.93
CA PRO A 85 -9.45 6.97 -20.81
C PRO A 85 -8.87 7.74 -19.62
N GLY A 86 -8.81 9.06 -19.73
CA GLY A 86 -8.34 9.95 -18.66
C GLY A 86 -7.41 11.06 -19.14
N GLU A 87 -7.41 12.16 -18.40
CA GLU A 87 -6.63 13.37 -18.71
C GLU A 87 -5.20 13.31 -18.16
N SER A 88 -5.00 12.61 -17.04
CA SER A 88 -3.69 12.36 -16.42
C SER A 88 -3.26 10.89 -16.50
N TRP A 89 -1.98 10.62 -16.25
CA TRP A 89 -1.47 9.24 -16.10
C TRP A 89 -2.12 8.51 -14.93
N GLN A 90 -2.51 9.23 -13.88
CA GLN A 90 -3.21 8.67 -12.72
C GLN A 90 -4.64 8.25 -13.11
N ASP A 91 -5.37 9.10 -13.84
CA ASP A 91 -6.72 8.74 -14.33
C ASP A 91 -6.66 7.49 -15.19
N ARG A 92 -5.66 7.44 -16.10
CA ARG A 92 -5.42 6.30 -16.98
C ARG A 92 -5.07 5.03 -16.22
N TRP A 93 -4.26 5.15 -15.16
CA TRP A 93 -3.95 4.04 -14.26
C TRP A 93 -5.21 3.50 -13.56
N LEU A 94 -6.02 4.39 -12.99
CA LEU A 94 -7.26 4.01 -12.29
C LEU A 94 -8.29 3.40 -13.26
N ALA A 95 -8.49 4.04 -14.42
CA ALA A 95 -9.40 3.57 -15.45
C ALA A 95 -9.01 2.21 -16.05
N SER A 96 -7.72 1.84 -16.00
CA SER A 96 -7.27 0.53 -16.46
C SER A 96 -7.76 -0.64 -15.61
N GLY A 97 -8.23 -0.38 -14.38
CA GLY A 97 -8.57 -1.42 -13.40
C GLY A 97 -7.36 -2.16 -12.81
N ALA A 98 -6.12 -1.75 -13.15
CA ALA A 98 -4.92 -2.39 -12.64
C ALA A 98 -4.72 -2.19 -11.14
N ASP A 99 -5.18 -1.06 -10.60
CA ASP A 99 -5.11 -0.76 -9.16
C ASP A 99 -5.97 -1.75 -8.34
N THR A 100 -7.22 -1.93 -8.75
CA THR A 100 -8.17 -2.82 -8.07
C THR A 100 -7.84 -4.30 -8.28
N ALA A 101 -7.25 -4.67 -9.41
CA ALA A 101 -6.79 -6.03 -9.69
C ALA A 101 -5.67 -6.51 -8.75
N GLY A 102 -5.00 -5.62 -8.02
CA GLY A 102 -3.99 -5.99 -7.02
C GLY A 102 -2.91 -6.92 -7.60
N ALA A 103 -2.75 -8.13 -7.03
CA ALA A 103 -1.74 -9.09 -7.47
C ALA A 103 -1.85 -9.49 -8.96
N ASP A 104 -3.07 -9.48 -9.50
CA ASP A 104 -3.38 -9.88 -10.88
C ASP A 104 -3.20 -8.77 -11.91
N TRP A 105 -2.80 -7.55 -11.50
CA TRP A 105 -2.71 -6.39 -12.38
C TRP A 105 -1.95 -6.64 -13.69
N ARG A 106 -0.91 -7.50 -13.67
CA ARG A 106 -0.08 -7.82 -14.84
C ARG A 106 -0.86 -8.49 -15.97
N ARG A 107 -1.99 -9.13 -15.66
CA ARG A 107 -2.85 -9.80 -16.65
C ARG A 107 -3.48 -8.80 -17.62
N ILE A 108 -3.80 -7.60 -17.13
CA ILE A 108 -4.47 -6.53 -17.91
C ILE A 108 -3.57 -6.03 -19.06
N PRO A 109 -2.37 -5.47 -18.82
CA PRO A 109 -1.52 -5.03 -19.91
C PRO A 109 -1.01 -6.22 -20.76
N ALA A 110 -0.87 -7.42 -20.19
CA ALA A 110 -0.51 -8.61 -20.97
C ALA A 110 -1.61 -9.02 -21.97
N GLN A 111 -2.90 -8.83 -21.64
CA GLN A 111 -3.99 -9.04 -22.59
C GLN A 111 -3.98 -7.97 -23.69
N TRP A 112 -3.80 -6.70 -23.32
CA TRP A 112 -3.68 -5.59 -24.27
C TRP A 112 -2.52 -5.79 -25.26
N LEU A 113 -1.34 -6.17 -24.77
CA LEU A 113 -0.18 -6.47 -25.60
C LEU A 113 -0.45 -7.63 -26.59
N ARG A 114 -1.13 -8.68 -26.12
CA ARG A 114 -1.51 -9.82 -26.97
C ARG A 114 -2.49 -9.41 -28.06
N ALA A 115 -3.50 -8.61 -27.73
CA ALA A 115 -4.45 -8.07 -28.70
C ALA A 115 -3.77 -7.18 -29.75
N ALA A 116 -2.71 -6.47 -29.37
CA ALA A 116 -1.88 -5.67 -30.26
C ALA A 116 -0.79 -6.47 -31.02
N GLY A 117 -0.79 -7.82 -30.93
CA GLY A 117 0.17 -8.69 -31.61
C GLY A 117 1.61 -8.58 -31.10
N ARG A 118 1.82 -8.08 -29.86
CA ARG A 118 3.15 -7.89 -29.28
C ARG A 118 3.69 -9.17 -28.59
N PRO A 119 5.01 -9.42 -28.61
CA PRO A 119 5.62 -10.58 -27.95
C PRO A 119 5.38 -10.66 -26.43
N GLN A 120 5.19 -11.87 -25.91
CA GLN A 120 4.94 -12.13 -24.48
C GLN A 120 6.02 -11.62 -23.51
N GLY A 121 7.29 -11.59 -23.95
CA GLY A 121 8.43 -11.14 -23.13
C GLY A 121 8.35 -9.69 -22.64
N GLN A 122 7.44 -8.87 -23.19
CA GLN A 122 7.25 -7.48 -22.76
C GLN A 122 6.58 -7.35 -21.38
N THR A 123 5.92 -8.41 -20.87
CA THR A 123 5.22 -8.35 -19.57
C THR A 123 6.16 -8.15 -18.39
N ALA A 124 7.35 -8.77 -18.41
CA ALA A 124 8.36 -8.57 -17.37
C ALA A 124 8.93 -7.14 -17.38
N LEU A 125 9.12 -6.59 -18.59
CA LEU A 125 9.59 -5.22 -18.79
C LEU A 125 8.59 -4.19 -18.25
N LEU A 126 7.28 -4.47 -18.37
CA LEU A 126 6.23 -3.62 -17.81
C LEU A 126 6.30 -3.50 -16.29
N GLY A 127 6.59 -4.58 -15.56
CA GLY A 127 6.72 -4.53 -14.11
C GLY A 127 7.89 -3.64 -13.65
N ALA A 128 9.03 -3.74 -14.33
CA ALA A 128 10.19 -2.89 -14.07
C ALA A 128 9.91 -1.43 -14.46
N ALA A 129 9.26 -1.19 -15.60
CA ALA A 129 8.86 0.14 -16.05
C ALA A 129 7.85 0.79 -15.09
N LEU A 130 6.88 0.03 -14.58
CA LEU A 130 5.90 0.51 -13.61
C LEU A 130 6.57 0.98 -12.33
N THR A 131 7.55 0.22 -11.83
CA THR A 131 8.33 0.62 -10.65
C THR A 131 9.02 1.97 -10.86
N VAL A 132 9.58 2.22 -12.06
CA VAL A 132 10.20 3.51 -12.41
C VAL A 132 9.16 4.62 -12.48
N ALA A 133 8.00 4.39 -13.10
CA ALA A 133 6.91 5.35 -13.19
C ALA A 133 6.38 5.76 -11.79
N ILE A 134 6.27 4.79 -10.86
CA ILE A 134 5.92 5.04 -9.46
C ILE A 134 7.00 5.88 -8.78
N CYS A 135 8.28 5.51 -8.88
CA CYS A 135 9.37 6.25 -8.24
C CYS A 135 9.44 7.71 -8.74
N ALA A 136 9.20 7.93 -10.03
CA ALA A 136 9.16 9.23 -10.66
C ALA A 136 7.86 10.02 -10.45
N ASP A 137 6.94 9.51 -9.65
CA ASP A 137 5.66 10.15 -9.35
C ASP A 137 4.80 10.36 -10.60
N VAL A 138 4.86 9.49 -11.60
CA VAL A 138 3.94 9.57 -12.76
C VAL A 138 2.55 9.06 -12.36
N ILE A 139 2.54 8.01 -11.55
CA ILE A 139 1.35 7.35 -11.01
C ILE A 139 1.57 7.06 -9.53
N ARG A 140 0.48 7.00 -8.77
CA ARG A 140 0.43 6.60 -7.36
C ARG A 140 -0.64 5.51 -7.20
N PRO A 141 -0.25 4.23 -7.25
CA PRO A 141 -1.15 3.15 -6.93
C PRO A 141 -1.61 3.21 -5.47
N SER A 142 -2.76 2.61 -5.16
CA SER A 142 -3.25 2.56 -3.78
C SER A 142 -2.34 1.74 -2.85
N THR A 143 -2.39 2.04 -1.56
CA THR A 143 -1.73 1.24 -0.51
C THR A 143 -2.11 -0.24 -0.61
N ALA A 144 -3.40 -0.52 -0.88
CA ALA A 144 -3.91 -1.87 -1.08
C ALA A 144 -3.26 -2.57 -2.29
N TRP A 145 -3.07 -1.86 -3.41
CA TRP A 145 -2.35 -2.40 -4.56
C TRP A 145 -0.90 -2.75 -4.20
N PHE A 146 -0.17 -1.86 -3.52
CA PHE A 146 1.23 -2.11 -3.13
C PHE A 146 1.37 -3.39 -2.31
N VAL A 147 0.53 -3.54 -1.29
CA VAL A 147 0.55 -4.69 -0.36
C VAL A 147 0.30 -6.01 -1.10
N ARG A 148 -0.51 -6.01 -2.16
CA ARG A 148 -0.88 -7.21 -2.93
C ARG A 148 0.06 -7.48 -4.11
N ALA A 149 0.58 -6.44 -4.75
CA ALA A 149 1.22 -6.53 -6.08
C ALA A 149 2.75 -6.41 -6.06
N VAL A 150 3.32 -5.76 -5.04
CA VAL A 150 4.75 -5.40 -5.04
C VAL A 150 5.56 -6.38 -4.20
N PRO A 151 6.55 -7.05 -4.82
CA PRO A 151 7.43 -7.96 -4.08
C PRO A 151 8.37 -7.19 -3.15
N ARG A 152 8.68 -7.80 -2.01
CA ARG A 152 9.56 -7.26 -0.95
C ARG A 152 11.06 -7.33 -1.30
N GLY A 153 11.41 -7.32 -2.59
CA GLY A 153 12.78 -7.47 -3.11
C GLY A 153 13.64 -6.19 -3.09
N GLY A 154 13.15 -5.12 -2.47
CA GLY A 154 13.88 -3.87 -2.26
C GLY A 154 14.05 -2.97 -3.49
N ALA A 155 13.59 -3.38 -4.68
CA ALA A 155 13.68 -2.56 -5.89
C ALA A 155 12.94 -1.22 -5.73
N LEU A 156 11.72 -1.25 -5.19
CA LEU A 156 10.93 -0.05 -4.90
C LEU A 156 11.66 0.87 -3.91
N ALA A 157 12.17 0.34 -2.80
CA ALA A 157 12.87 1.13 -1.78
C ALA A 157 14.15 1.77 -2.33
N ARG A 158 14.95 1.03 -3.11
CA ARG A 158 16.13 1.59 -3.79
C ARG A 158 15.75 2.68 -4.79
N GLY A 159 14.71 2.45 -5.58
CA GLY A 159 14.21 3.43 -6.55
C GLY A 159 13.72 4.72 -5.88
N MET A 160 12.95 4.61 -4.80
CA MET A 160 12.47 5.76 -4.03
C MET A 160 13.61 6.52 -3.35
N ALA A 161 14.56 5.80 -2.74
CA ALA A 161 15.74 6.42 -2.13
C ALA A 161 16.55 7.23 -3.16
N GLN A 162 16.76 6.69 -4.38
CA GLN A 162 17.53 7.38 -5.40
C GLN A 162 16.76 8.53 -6.09
N ALA A 163 15.47 8.35 -6.31
CA ALA A 163 14.70 9.25 -7.17
C ALA A 163 13.88 10.29 -6.43
N ARG A 164 13.62 10.09 -5.14
CA ARG A 164 12.65 10.89 -4.39
C ARG A 164 13.21 11.48 -3.11
N ASP A 165 13.89 10.67 -2.29
CA ASP A 165 14.29 11.12 -0.96
C ASP A 165 15.58 10.44 -0.46
N VAL A 166 16.72 10.84 -1.02
CA VAL A 166 18.03 10.28 -0.66
C VAL A 166 18.31 10.45 0.83
N GLU A 167 18.05 11.65 1.36
CA GLU A 167 18.36 12.00 2.74
C GLU A 167 17.45 11.25 3.73
N GLY A 168 16.13 11.26 3.49
CA GLY A 168 15.18 10.59 4.38
C GLY A 168 15.43 9.09 4.45
N PHE A 169 15.71 8.43 3.33
CA PHE A 169 16.00 6.99 3.33
C PHE A 169 17.33 6.68 4.00
N THR A 170 18.33 7.56 3.84
CA THR A 170 19.63 7.44 4.53
C THR A 170 19.46 7.57 6.05
N ARG A 171 18.73 8.59 6.51
CA ARG A 171 18.44 8.79 7.94
C ARG A 171 17.67 7.61 8.54
N LEU A 172 16.64 7.14 7.85
CA LEU A 172 15.83 6.01 8.33
C LEU A 172 16.63 4.70 8.37
N ARG A 173 17.55 4.50 7.41
CA ARG A 173 18.51 3.39 7.44
C ARG A 173 19.45 3.49 8.64
N GLN A 174 20.03 4.66 8.90
CA GLN A 174 20.94 4.87 10.03
C GLN A 174 20.27 4.55 11.38
N VAL A 175 19.03 4.99 11.58
CA VAL A 175 18.25 4.66 12.80
C VAL A 175 18.06 3.15 12.95
N CYS A 176 17.77 2.44 11.86
CA CYS A 176 17.64 0.98 11.89
C CYS A 176 18.96 0.28 12.21
N ASP A 177 20.07 0.77 11.65
CA ASP A 177 21.39 0.16 11.80
C ASP A 177 22.00 0.43 13.19
N GLN A 178 21.62 1.53 13.85
CA GLN A 178 22.02 1.86 15.22
C GLN A 178 21.32 0.98 16.27
N ASP A 179 20.18 0.38 15.93
CA ASP A 179 19.46 -0.53 16.81
C ASP A 179 20.00 -1.95 16.71
N GLY A 180 21.06 -2.24 17.46
CA GLY A 180 21.76 -3.54 17.47
C GLY A 180 20.91 -4.75 17.87
N HIS A 181 19.67 -4.55 18.34
CA HIS A 181 18.74 -5.62 18.68
C HIS A 181 17.83 -6.01 17.51
N LEU A 182 17.81 -5.23 16.43
CA LEU A 182 16.97 -5.50 15.27
C LEU A 182 17.66 -6.47 14.30
N PRO A 183 16.95 -7.53 13.84
CA PRO A 183 17.43 -8.34 12.73
C PRO A 183 17.59 -7.48 11.46
N ALA A 184 18.57 -7.78 10.62
CA ALA A 184 18.78 -7.07 9.35
C ALA A 184 17.53 -7.03 8.44
N ALA A 185 16.64 -8.02 8.57
CA ALA A 185 15.35 -8.03 7.87
C ALA A 185 14.41 -6.88 8.30
N ALA A 186 14.45 -6.46 9.56
CA ALA A 186 13.63 -5.36 10.08
C ALA A 186 14.00 -4.03 9.40
N GLY A 187 15.28 -3.75 9.21
CA GLY A 187 15.73 -2.57 8.45
C GLY A 187 15.29 -2.62 6.99
N ARG A 188 15.23 -3.80 6.35
CA ARG A 188 14.71 -3.94 4.97
C ARG A 188 13.20 -3.74 4.91
N HIS A 189 12.46 -4.30 5.85
CA HIS A 189 10.99 -4.14 5.94
C HIS A 189 10.61 -2.69 6.21
N THR A 190 11.34 -1.99 7.08
CA THR A 190 11.15 -0.56 7.38
C THR A 190 11.29 0.28 6.12
N LEU A 191 12.39 0.15 5.37
CA LEU A 191 12.55 0.91 4.12
C LEU A 191 11.52 0.53 3.06
N HIS A 192 11.09 -0.75 3.00
CA HIS A 192 10.04 -1.15 2.09
C HIS A 192 8.71 -0.47 2.41
N ARG A 193 8.30 -0.43 3.69
CA ARG A 193 7.08 0.26 4.13
C ARG A 193 7.14 1.76 3.85
N ALA A 194 8.26 2.41 4.15
CA ALA A 194 8.46 3.82 3.80
C ALA A 194 8.28 4.06 2.29
N ALA A 195 8.84 3.19 1.45
CA ALA A 195 8.71 3.29 0.00
C ALA A 195 7.27 3.06 -0.50
N VAL A 196 6.49 2.19 0.17
CA VAL A 196 5.06 2.02 -0.10
C VAL A 196 4.28 3.27 0.27
N VAL A 197 4.49 3.83 1.46
CA VAL A 197 3.82 5.07 1.90
C VAL A 197 4.10 6.22 0.93
N LEU A 198 5.36 6.42 0.53
CA LEU A 198 5.73 7.45 -0.44
C LEU A 198 5.14 7.15 -1.84
N GLY A 199 5.08 5.88 -2.23
CA GLY A 199 4.52 5.47 -3.52
C GLY A 199 3.01 5.69 -3.62
N ALA A 200 2.27 5.49 -2.53
CA ALA A 200 0.83 5.70 -2.48
C ALA A 200 0.45 7.18 -2.28
N ASN A 201 1.16 7.88 -1.40
CA ASN A 201 0.76 9.21 -0.96
C ASN A 201 1.54 10.36 -1.61
N GLY A 202 2.70 10.08 -2.20
CA GLY A 202 3.62 11.12 -2.61
C GLY A 202 4.51 11.63 -1.47
N GLY A 203 5.27 12.68 -1.78
CA GLY A 203 6.11 13.38 -0.80
C GLY A 203 7.37 12.62 -0.40
N THR A 204 7.93 13.02 0.73
CA THR A 204 9.18 12.54 1.32
C THR A 204 8.91 11.78 2.63
N ILE A 205 9.94 11.17 3.20
CA ILE A 205 9.86 10.48 4.49
C ILE A 205 9.48 11.45 5.62
N ALA A 206 9.87 12.72 5.52
CA ALA A 206 9.52 13.75 6.51
C ALA A 206 8.01 14.06 6.57
N GLU A 207 7.26 13.75 5.52
CA GLU A 207 5.81 14.00 5.43
C GLU A 207 4.96 12.78 5.83
N VAL A 208 5.60 11.68 6.25
CA VAL A 208 4.91 10.46 6.69
C VAL A 208 4.16 10.72 7.99
N THR A 209 2.87 10.39 8.02
CA THR A 209 2.02 10.57 9.21
C THR A 209 1.80 9.26 9.96
N VAL A 210 1.32 9.34 11.21
CA VAL A 210 0.84 8.16 11.96
C VAL A 210 -0.31 7.46 11.22
N GLY A 211 -1.21 8.23 10.61
CA GLY A 211 -2.33 7.70 9.83
C GLY A 211 -1.87 6.87 8.63
N ASP A 212 -0.84 7.33 7.89
CA ASP A 212 -0.27 6.57 6.77
C ASP A 212 0.29 5.22 7.22
N VAL A 213 0.90 5.19 8.41
CA VAL A 213 1.45 3.95 9.00
C VAL A 213 0.32 3.00 9.37
N LEU A 214 -0.76 3.50 9.97
CA LEU A 214 -1.92 2.68 10.33
C LEU A 214 -2.60 2.12 9.08
N GLU A 215 -2.87 2.96 8.08
CA GLU A 215 -3.46 2.54 6.81
C GLU A 215 -2.66 1.41 6.16
N LEU A 216 -1.33 1.53 6.10
CA LEU A 216 -0.46 0.48 5.55
C LEU A 216 -0.53 -0.81 6.36
N LEU A 217 -0.45 -0.73 7.69
CA LEU A 217 -0.44 -1.93 8.54
C LEU A 217 -1.80 -2.64 8.57
N ASP A 218 -2.89 -1.89 8.38
CA ASP A 218 -4.23 -2.43 8.25
C ASP A 218 -4.43 -3.05 6.86
N ALA A 219 -3.97 -2.39 5.79
CA ALA A 219 -3.95 -2.99 4.45
C ALA A 219 -3.14 -4.30 4.40
N GLU A 220 -1.99 -4.37 5.08
CA GLU A 220 -1.22 -5.62 5.25
C GLU A 220 -1.98 -6.69 6.03
N SER A 221 -2.75 -6.28 7.04
CA SER A 221 -3.57 -7.15 7.88
C SER A 221 -4.74 -7.76 7.12
N ASP A 222 -5.35 -7.01 6.22
CA ASP A 222 -6.52 -7.41 5.43
C ASP A 222 -6.12 -8.24 4.21
N ALA A 223 -4.95 -7.95 3.62
CA ALA A 223 -4.49 -8.65 2.42
C ALA A 223 -3.85 -10.01 2.71
N HIS A 224 -3.27 -10.21 3.90
CA HIS A 224 -2.46 -11.39 4.20
C HIS A 224 -2.88 -12.04 5.52
N ARG A 225 -3.09 -13.37 5.52
CA ARG A 225 -3.30 -14.15 6.74
C ARG A 225 -2.21 -13.90 7.78
N SER A 226 -0.96 -13.78 7.30
CA SER A 226 0.20 -13.40 8.11
C SER A 226 0.82 -12.13 7.54
N PRO A 227 0.59 -10.97 8.18
CA PRO A 227 1.15 -9.69 7.74
C PRO A 227 2.67 -9.68 7.77
N MET A 228 3.28 -8.69 7.10
CA MET A 228 4.73 -8.57 7.12
C MET A 228 5.24 -8.35 8.55
N ALA A 229 6.30 -9.05 8.94
CA ALA A 229 6.91 -8.88 10.26
C ALA A 229 7.42 -7.44 10.49
N HIS A 230 7.68 -7.12 11.75
CA HIS A 230 8.37 -5.89 12.19
C HIS A 230 7.58 -4.58 11.96
N GLY A 231 6.25 -4.62 11.98
CA GLY A 231 5.42 -3.39 11.92
C GLY A 231 5.73 -2.41 13.06
N THR A 232 5.90 -2.93 14.28
CA THR A 232 6.32 -2.13 15.45
C THR A 232 7.70 -1.49 15.26
N ALA A 233 8.64 -2.19 14.62
CA ALA A 233 9.98 -1.67 14.37
C ALA A 233 9.94 -0.51 13.36
N PHE A 234 9.09 -0.61 12.33
CA PHE A 234 8.87 0.48 11.38
C PHE A 234 8.35 1.75 12.07
N TYR A 235 7.28 1.61 12.87
CA TYR A 235 6.73 2.74 13.64
C TYR A 235 7.77 3.36 14.58
N ARG A 236 8.50 2.53 15.33
CA ARG A 236 9.55 2.98 16.24
C ARG A 236 10.68 3.72 15.50
N ALA A 237 11.11 3.21 14.35
CA ALA A 237 12.16 3.85 13.55
C ALA A 237 11.73 5.25 13.06
N LEU A 238 10.46 5.43 12.66
CA LEU A 238 9.94 6.76 12.29
C LEU A 238 9.94 7.72 13.49
N HIS A 239 9.55 7.25 14.67
CA HIS A 239 9.57 8.05 15.89
C HIS A 239 11.00 8.42 16.32
N GLN A 240 11.93 7.46 16.30
CA GLN A 240 13.35 7.70 16.61
C GLN A 240 14.03 8.61 15.61
N ALA A 241 13.63 8.54 14.33
CA ALA A 241 14.06 9.47 13.32
C ALA A 241 13.44 10.87 13.48
N GLY A 242 12.51 11.09 14.42
CA GLY A 242 11.85 12.37 14.65
C GLY A 242 10.88 12.80 13.54
N ILE A 243 10.32 11.82 12.81
CA ILE A 243 9.39 12.06 11.71
C ILE A 243 7.96 12.23 12.24
N LEU A 244 7.57 11.43 13.23
CA LEU A 244 6.24 11.50 13.84
C LEU A 244 6.18 12.66 14.83
N PRO A 245 5.01 13.31 14.99
CA PRO A 245 4.88 14.46 15.88
C PRO A 245 5.12 14.07 17.34
N PRO A 246 5.58 14.98 18.22
CA PRO A 246 5.92 14.66 19.61
C PRO A 246 4.76 14.11 20.44
N ASP A 247 3.52 14.39 20.06
CA ASP A 247 2.32 13.91 20.74
C ASP A 247 1.81 12.57 20.20
N ALA A 248 2.47 12.01 19.18
CA ALA A 248 2.20 10.66 18.70
C ALA A 248 2.55 9.62 19.79
N PRO A 249 1.76 8.55 19.94
CA PRO A 249 2.06 7.50 20.90
C PRO A 249 3.46 6.91 20.66
N THR A 250 4.20 6.60 21.71
CA THR A 250 5.59 6.12 21.56
C THR A 250 5.65 4.67 21.09
N ARG A 251 4.58 3.90 21.32
CA ARG A 251 4.48 2.49 20.94
C ARG A 251 3.29 2.27 20.02
N LEU A 252 3.50 1.51 18.95
CA LEU A 252 2.42 1.07 18.06
C LEU A 252 1.29 0.34 18.80
N GLY A 253 1.63 -0.36 19.89
CA GLY A 253 0.66 -1.00 20.76
C GLY A 253 -0.35 -0.01 21.33
N GLU A 254 0.04 1.20 21.72
CA GLU A 254 -0.87 2.21 22.30
C GLU A 254 -1.93 2.68 21.29
N LEU A 255 -1.58 2.75 20.00
CA LEU A 255 -2.53 3.03 18.92
C LEU A 255 -3.57 1.90 18.76
N ARG A 256 -3.19 0.66 19.06
CA ARG A 256 -4.05 -0.53 18.92
C ARG A 256 -4.78 -0.92 20.21
N SER A 257 -4.20 -0.65 21.37
CA SER A 257 -4.78 -0.90 22.70
C SER A 257 -5.96 0.01 22.98
N ALA A 258 -6.01 1.19 22.34
CA ALA A 258 -7.23 1.99 22.34
C ALA A 258 -8.39 1.21 21.70
N GLY A 259 -8.14 0.40 20.67
CA GLY A 259 -9.14 -0.46 20.01
C GLY A 259 -8.85 -1.95 20.19
N GLN A 260 -8.94 -2.49 21.41
CA GLN A 260 -9.04 -3.95 21.57
C GLN A 260 -10.19 -4.46 20.71
N ARG A 261 -9.87 -5.31 19.74
CA ARG A 261 -10.86 -6.05 18.97
C ARG A 261 -11.61 -6.97 19.92
N THR A 262 -12.93 -6.97 19.82
CA THR A 262 -13.76 -7.86 20.63
C THR A 262 -13.47 -9.33 20.26
N PRO A 263 -13.72 -10.29 21.17
CA PRO A 263 -13.61 -11.71 20.84
C PRO A 263 -14.35 -12.08 19.54
N ALA A 264 -15.53 -11.51 19.30
CA ALA A 264 -16.31 -11.69 18.07
C ALA A 264 -15.55 -11.28 16.78
N GLU A 265 -14.88 -10.12 16.79
CA GLU A 265 -14.09 -9.63 15.65
C GLU A 265 -12.82 -10.47 15.41
N LEU A 266 -12.27 -11.08 16.46
CA LEU A 266 -11.17 -12.04 16.34
C LEU A 266 -11.68 -13.37 15.75
N ILE A 267 -12.86 -13.83 16.18
CA ILE A 267 -13.47 -15.08 15.71
C ILE A 267 -13.81 -15.02 14.22
N ASP A 268 -14.42 -13.92 13.76
CA ASP A 268 -14.78 -13.74 12.35
C ASP A 268 -13.55 -13.60 11.44
N ARG A 269 -12.43 -13.11 11.97
CA ARG A 269 -11.16 -13.02 11.24
C ARG A 269 -10.46 -14.37 11.05
N PHE A 270 -10.58 -15.28 12.02
CA PHE A 270 -9.91 -16.59 11.98
C PHE A 270 -10.77 -17.71 11.38
N ASP A 271 -11.98 -17.39 10.91
CA ASP A 271 -12.92 -18.33 10.29
C ASP A 271 -13.05 -19.63 11.10
N LEU A 272 -13.26 -19.48 12.42
CA LEU A 272 -13.39 -20.60 13.34
C LEU A 272 -14.65 -21.42 12.97
N ALA A 273 -14.42 -22.54 12.28
CA ALA A 273 -15.48 -23.41 11.78
C ALA A 273 -16.35 -24.05 12.88
N CYS A 274 -15.90 -24.04 14.14
CA CYS A 274 -16.58 -24.69 15.26
C CYS A 274 -17.49 -23.71 16.02
N ARG A 275 -18.80 -23.75 15.74
CA ARG A 275 -19.82 -22.91 16.41
C ARG A 275 -19.83 -23.04 17.95
N PRO A 276 -19.76 -24.24 18.56
CA PRO A 276 -19.73 -24.36 20.02
C PRO A 276 -18.55 -23.67 20.71
N VAL A 277 -17.39 -23.55 20.04
CA VAL A 277 -16.22 -22.84 20.58
C VAL A 277 -16.37 -21.32 20.39
N ARG A 278 -17.03 -20.90 19.32
CA ARG A 278 -17.39 -19.50 19.06
C ARG A 278 -18.37 -18.96 20.11
N ASP A 279 -19.33 -19.77 20.56
CA ASP A 279 -20.35 -19.34 21.53
C ASP A 279 -19.82 -19.26 22.98
N LEU A 280 -18.58 -19.68 23.22
CA LEU A 280 -17.91 -19.69 24.54
C LEU A 280 -16.85 -18.57 24.71
N LEU A 281 -16.55 -17.81 23.65
CA LEU A 281 -15.52 -16.76 23.59
C LEU A 281 -16.16 -15.38 23.44
#